data_AF-A0A7M2SGD5-F1
#
_entry.id   AF-A0A7M2SGD5-F1
#
_cell.length_a   1.000
_cell.length_b   1.000
_cell.length_c   1.000
_cell.angle_alpha   90.00
_cell.angle_beta   90.00
_cell.angle_gamma   90.00
#
_symmetry.space_group_name_H-M   'P 1'
#
loop_
_entity.id
_entity.type
_entity.pdbx_description
1 polymer ?
#
loop_
_entity_poly.entity_id
_entity_poly.type
_entity_poly.pdbx_seq_one_letter_code
_entity_poly.pdbx_strand_id
1 'polypeptide(L)'
;MPLIPEEPQIHESAQGPRATPASGRTAPTPRPVPGPRPAAPSRPGRPGPVRPAPPVQRTPRDVAVAKPGPSGPPASAAPAPASATPQIQLIPASPEGALDAAEEAVDLLLDSGRGPGDVLVITTGEQHPWATHELSFGETSYWAQHDAGDDVFYADASVASRATARPVVVVAVNGGSDAAAADALPLAMARAGALLIVCGDPQRINSVLGAGV
;
A
#
# COMPACT_ATOMS: atom_id res chain seq x y z
N MET A 1 -56.44 26.99 -3.71
CA MET A 1 -55.82 26.18 -2.63
C MET A 1 -56.42 24.79 -2.65
N PRO A 2 -55.61 23.73 -2.77
CA PRO A 2 -55.92 22.43 -2.20
C PRO A 2 -54.93 22.07 -1.08
N LEU A 3 -55.45 21.34 -0.10
CA LEU A 3 -54.85 20.98 1.18
C LEU A 3 -54.15 19.60 1.06
N ILE A 4 -52.91 19.56 1.58
CA ILE A 4 -52.10 18.44 2.15
C ILE A 4 -52.45 16.96 1.85
N PRO A 5 -51.44 16.12 1.53
CA PRO A 5 -51.53 14.66 1.66
C PRO A 5 -51.39 14.19 3.12
N GLU A 6 -52.15 13.14 3.43
CA GLU A 6 -52.17 12.35 4.66
C GLU A 6 -50.82 11.63 4.91
N GLU A 7 -50.29 11.76 6.12
CA GLU A 7 -49.09 11.05 6.60
C GLU A 7 -49.52 9.89 7.51
N PRO A 8 -49.11 8.64 7.26
CA PRO A 8 -49.56 7.50 8.06
C PRO A 8 -48.84 7.44 9.42
N GLN A 9 -49.64 7.47 10.49
CA GLN A 9 -49.19 7.33 11.88
C GLN A 9 -48.59 5.93 12.14
N ILE A 10 -47.30 5.90 12.43
CA ILE A 10 -46.60 4.72 12.97
C ILE A 10 -47.08 4.47 14.41
N HIS A 11 -47.72 3.31 14.61
CA HIS A 11 -48.18 2.86 15.91
C HIS A 11 -47.02 2.21 16.69
N GLU A 12 -46.67 2.84 17.81
CA GLU A 12 -45.79 2.28 18.85
C GLU A 12 -46.44 1.02 19.45
N SER A 13 -45.88 -0.14 19.14
CA SER A 13 -46.34 -1.43 19.67
C SER A 13 -45.38 -1.94 20.73
N ALA A 14 -45.78 -1.71 21.98
CA ALA A 14 -45.83 -2.65 23.09
C ALA A 14 -44.54 -3.38 23.55
N GLN A 15 -44.13 -2.97 24.75
CA GLN A 15 -43.47 -3.75 25.79
C GLN A 15 -44.01 -5.20 25.91
N GLY A 16 -43.11 -6.17 26.02
CA GLY A 16 -43.38 -7.55 26.49
C GLY A 16 -42.27 -8.05 27.43
N PRO A 17 -42.55 -8.97 28.38
CA PRO A 17 -41.81 -9.07 29.63
C PRO A 17 -40.67 -10.11 29.67
N ARG A 18 -39.78 -9.81 30.63
CA ARG A 18 -38.59 -10.49 31.20
C ARG A 18 -38.61 -12.03 31.29
N ALA A 19 -37.47 -12.65 30.99
CA ALA A 19 -36.95 -13.83 31.69
C ALA A 19 -35.40 -13.88 31.67
N THR A 20 -34.81 -14.00 32.86
CA THR A 20 -33.43 -14.41 33.18
C THR A 20 -33.55 -15.54 34.22
N PRO A 21 -32.53 -16.36 34.56
CA PRO A 21 -31.13 -16.41 34.10
C PRO A 21 -30.63 -17.85 33.77
N ALA A 22 -29.40 -18.02 33.26
CA ALA A 22 -28.61 -19.23 33.53
C ALA A 22 -27.10 -19.01 33.37
N SER A 23 -26.35 -19.57 34.32
CA SER A 23 -24.92 -19.52 34.55
C SER A 23 -24.04 -20.01 33.40
N GLY A 24 -22.84 -19.43 33.31
CA GLY A 24 -21.72 -20.02 32.57
C GLY A 24 -20.51 -19.11 32.39
N ARG A 25 -20.09 -18.36 33.43
CA ARG A 25 -18.84 -17.57 33.36
C ARG A 25 -17.67 -18.51 33.69
N THR A 26 -17.06 -19.07 32.66
CA THR A 26 -15.74 -19.71 32.75
C THR A 26 -14.72 -18.67 33.20
N ALA A 27 -13.93 -19.04 34.21
CA ALA A 27 -12.86 -18.21 34.77
C ALA A 27 -11.76 -17.96 33.72
N PRO A 28 -11.20 -16.74 33.62
CA PRO A 28 -10.05 -16.50 32.76
C PRO A 28 -8.81 -17.15 33.39
N THR A 29 -8.20 -18.08 32.67
CA THR A 29 -6.88 -18.62 32.98
C THR A 29 -5.86 -17.46 32.94
N PRO A 30 -5.05 -17.23 33.98
CA PRO A 30 -4.06 -16.16 33.96
C PRO A 30 -3.00 -16.46 32.88
N ARG A 31 -2.79 -15.51 31.95
CA ARG A 31 -1.70 -15.59 30.98
C ARG A 31 -0.35 -15.57 31.73
N PRO A 32 0.61 -16.41 31.37
CA PRO A 32 1.98 -16.30 31.87
C PRO A 32 2.56 -14.93 31.49
N VAL A 33 3.02 -14.20 32.50
CA VAL A 33 3.81 -12.97 32.29
C VAL A 33 5.17 -13.34 31.70
N PRO A 34 5.62 -12.68 30.60
CA PRO A 34 6.97 -12.84 30.10
C PRO A 34 7.98 -12.44 31.17
N GLY A 35 8.83 -13.38 31.60
CA GLY A 35 9.90 -13.14 32.56
C GLY A 35 10.95 -12.16 32.02
N PRO A 36 11.78 -11.57 32.89
CA PRO A 36 12.81 -10.62 32.49
C PRO A 36 13.84 -11.29 31.57
N ARG A 37 14.07 -10.67 30.41
CA ARG A 37 15.04 -11.11 29.41
C ARG A 37 16.46 -11.03 30.00
N PRO A 38 17.30 -12.08 29.90
CA PRO A 38 18.71 -11.99 30.26
C PRO A 38 19.43 -10.90 29.45
N ALA A 39 20.29 -10.13 30.11
CA ALA A 39 21.11 -9.10 29.50
C ALA A 39 22.08 -9.70 28.46
N ALA A 40 22.20 -9.05 27.31
CA ALA A 40 23.16 -9.43 26.28
C ALA A 40 24.60 -9.27 26.79
N PRO A 41 25.53 -10.21 26.46
CA PRO A 41 26.93 -10.04 26.80
C PRO A 41 27.55 -8.88 26.01
N SER A 42 28.37 -8.08 26.70
CA SER A 42 29.14 -6.98 26.12
C SER A 42 30.03 -7.48 24.98
N ARG A 43 29.89 -6.85 23.81
CA ARG A 43 30.74 -7.12 22.64
C ARG A 43 32.19 -6.77 22.95
N PRO A 44 33.17 -7.65 22.68
CA PRO A 44 34.58 -7.30 22.76
C PRO A 44 34.92 -6.16 21.79
N GLY A 45 35.58 -5.13 22.32
CA GLY A 45 35.97 -3.93 21.59
C GLY A 45 36.84 -4.25 20.38
N ARG A 46 36.47 -3.69 19.23
CA ARG A 46 37.30 -3.73 18.02
C ARG A 46 38.19 -2.47 18.01
N PRO A 47 39.52 -2.60 17.99
CA PRO A 47 40.43 -1.46 17.84
C PRO A 47 40.17 -0.75 16.50
N GLY A 48 39.90 0.55 16.56
CA GLY A 48 39.69 1.39 15.38
C GLY A 48 41.00 1.73 14.66
N PRO A 49 40.98 2.05 13.36
CA PRO A 49 42.08 2.72 12.69
C PRO A 49 42.04 4.24 12.94
N VAL A 50 43.23 4.78 13.09
CA VAL A 50 43.60 6.16 13.41
C VAL A 50 43.07 7.22 12.43
N ARG A 51 42.52 8.31 12.98
CA ARG A 51 42.18 9.57 12.29
C ARG A 51 43.45 10.43 12.14
N PRO A 52 43.77 10.96 10.95
CA PRO A 52 44.75 12.04 10.82
C PRO A 52 44.18 13.38 11.31
N ALA A 53 44.99 14.10 12.09
CA ALA A 53 44.68 15.38 12.73
C ALA A 53 44.60 16.56 11.74
N PRO A 54 43.93 17.68 12.13
CA PRO A 54 43.81 18.88 11.30
C PRO A 54 44.97 19.85 11.54
N PRO A 55 45.38 20.67 10.55
CA PRO A 55 46.16 21.86 10.84
C PRO A 55 45.23 23.05 11.14
N VAL A 56 45.38 23.59 12.35
CA VAL A 56 44.94 24.93 12.76
C VAL A 56 46.00 25.95 12.34
N GLN A 57 45.63 26.97 11.57
CA GLN A 57 46.30 28.28 11.61
C GLN A 57 45.30 29.43 11.47
N ARG A 58 45.57 30.49 12.23
CA ARG A 58 44.70 31.61 12.61
C ARG A 58 44.53 32.67 11.50
N THR A 59 43.42 33.39 11.60
CA THR A 59 42.99 34.66 10.96
C THR A 59 43.90 35.86 11.31
N PRO A 60 43.92 37.03 10.60
CA PRO A 60 42.74 37.89 10.33
C PRO A 60 42.65 38.72 9.02
N ARG A 61 41.38 38.97 8.64
CA ARG A 61 40.74 40.10 7.92
C ARG A 61 41.57 40.94 6.93
N ASP A 62 41.11 40.98 5.67
CA ASP A 62 40.82 42.25 4.98
C ASP A 62 39.74 42.07 3.90
N VAL A 63 39.06 43.18 3.60
CA VAL A 63 37.84 43.37 2.81
C VAL A 63 38.14 43.37 1.31
N ALA A 64 37.37 42.66 0.49
CA ALA A 64 37.11 43.05 -0.90
C ALA A 64 35.94 42.26 -1.52
N VAL A 65 34.95 43.02 -1.99
CA VAL A 65 33.89 42.60 -2.92
C VAL A 65 34.52 42.29 -4.28
N ALA A 66 34.27 41.10 -4.83
CA ALA A 66 34.28 40.84 -6.27
C ALA A 66 33.59 39.51 -6.61
N LYS A 67 32.54 39.57 -7.43
CA LYS A 67 31.89 38.45 -8.12
C LYS A 67 32.81 37.99 -9.27
N PRO A 68 33.01 36.68 -9.52
CA PRO A 68 32.46 36.11 -10.76
C PRO A 68 32.17 34.58 -10.73
N GLY A 69 31.25 34.14 -11.61
CA GLY A 69 31.29 32.79 -12.21
C GLY A 69 30.24 31.76 -11.74
N PRO A 70 29.40 31.21 -12.65
CA PRO A 70 28.57 30.05 -12.37
C PRO A 70 29.33 28.76 -12.76
N SER A 71 29.51 27.83 -11.83
CA SER A 71 29.85 26.42 -12.12
C SER A 71 29.76 25.60 -10.84
N GLY A 72 28.57 25.08 -10.56
CA GLY A 72 28.42 23.88 -9.72
C GLY A 72 28.27 22.69 -10.66
N PRO A 73 28.94 21.55 -10.43
CA PRO A 73 28.75 20.36 -11.25
C PRO A 73 27.31 19.86 -11.12
N PRO A 74 26.65 19.46 -12.22
CA PRO A 74 25.34 18.82 -12.11
C PRO A 74 25.48 17.56 -11.27
N ALA A 75 24.59 17.41 -10.29
CA ALA A 75 24.39 16.14 -9.60
C ALA A 75 24.21 15.06 -10.68
N SER A 76 24.96 13.96 -10.55
CA SER A 76 24.84 12.80 -11.44
C SER A 76 23.37 12.45 -11.61
N ALA A 77 22.83 12.72 -12.80
CA ALA A 77 21.61 12.07 -13.25
C ALA A 77 21.91 10.57 -13.19
N ALA A 78 21.24 9.86 -12.29
CA ALA A 78 21.28 8.42 -12.27
C ALA A 78 20.89 7.94 -13.68
N PRO A 79 21.63 6.98 -14.27
CA PRO A 79 21.26 6.45 -15.58
C PRO A 79 19.85 5.89 -15.46
N ALA A 80 18.95 6.31 -16.35
CA ALA A 80 17.63 5.69 -16.49
C ALA A 80 17.86 4.18 -16.63
N PRO A 81 17.27 3.32 -15.77
CA PRO A 81 17.48 1.91 -15.91
C PRO A 81 16.92 1.48 -17.27
N ALA A 82 17.73 0.72 -18.01
CA ALA A 82 17.24 -0.11 -19.10
C ALA A 82 15.98 -0.83 -18.59
N SER A 83 14.92 -0.93 -19.40
CA SER A 83 13.61 -1.47 -19.01
C SER A 83 13.77 -2.81 -18.31
N ALA A 84 13.88 -2.77 -16.98
CA ALA A 84 13.92 -3.95 -16.15
C ALA A 84 12.50 -4.47 -16.12
N THR A 85 12.29 -5.69 -16.60
CA THR A 85 11.01 -6.37 -16.38
C THR A 85 10.80 -6.47 -14.87
N PRO A 86 9.67 -6.01 -14.34
CA PRO A 86 9.44 -6.05 -12.90
C PRO A 86 9.47 -7.51 -12.42
N GLN A 87 9.96 -7.72 -11.20
CA GLN A 87 9.92 -9.02 -10.56
C GLN A 87 8.46 -9.39 -10.29
N ILE A 88 8.07 -10.63 -10.59
CA ILE A 88 6.71 -11.12 -10.32
C ILE A 88 6.73 -12.01 -9.08
N GLN A 89 5.82 -11.75 -8.15
CA GLN A 89 5.55 -12.59 -6.99
C GLN A 89 4.09 -13.04 -7.01
N LEU A 90 3.85 -14.32 -6.77
CA LEU A 90 2.51 -14.89 -6.65
C LEU A 90 2.23 -15.20 -5.18
N ILE A 91 1.09 -14.71 -4.67
CA ILE A 91 0.54 -15.05 -3.35
C ILE A 91 -0.74 -15.88 -3.60
N PRO A 92 -0.73 -17.20 -3.33
CA PRO A 92 -1.91 -18.04 -3.50
C PRO A 92 -3.05 -17.59 -2.58
N ALA A 93 -4.22 -17.32 -3.17
CA ALA A 93 -5.44 -17.00 -2.44
C ALA A 93 -6.67 -17.48 -3.24
N SER A 94 -7.79 -17.76 -2.58
CA SER A 94 -9.06 -17.94 -3.31
C SER A 94 -9.52 -16.60 -3.89
N PRO A 95 -10.46 -16.57 -4.85
CA PRO A 95 -11.04 -15.32 -5.33
C PRO A 95 -11.61 -14.45 -4.20
N GLU A 96 -12.26 -15.07 -3.22
CA GLU A 96 -12.86 -14.36 -2.07
C GLU A 96 -11.81 -13.80 -1.11
N GLY A 97 -10.66 -14.50 -0.96
CA GLY A 97 -9.56 -14.08 -0.08
C GLY A 97 -8.44 -13.30 -0.77
N ALA A 98 -8.56 -13.05 -2.08
CA ALA A 98 -7.51 -12.38 -2.85
C ALA A 98 -7.35 -10.90 -2.45
N LEU A 99 -8.45 -10.25 -2.03
CA LEU A 99 -8.42 -8.89 -1.55
C LEU A 99 -7.69 -8.80 -0.20
N ASP A 100 -8.08 -9.64 0.77
CA ASP A 100 -7.41 -9.72 2.08
C ASP A 100 -5.90 -10.01 1.90
N ALA A 101 -5.54 -10.94 1.02
CA ALA A 101 -4.14 -11.26 0.74
C ALA A 101 -3.37 -10.08 0.10
N ALA A 102 -4.05 -9.23 -0.67
CA ALA A 102 -3.46 -8.02 -1.21
C ALA A 102 -3.26 -6.95 -0.13
N GLU A 103 -4.23 -6.76 0.77
CA GLU A 103 -4.12 -5.84 1.91
C GLU A 103 -2.96 -6.24 2.83
N GLU A 104 -2.85 -7.52 3.19
CA GLU A 104 -1.72 -8.03 3.97
C GLU A 104 -0.36 -7.83 3.25
N ALA A 105 -0.34 -7.96 1.93
CA ALA A 105 0.87 -7.69 1.14
C ALA A 105 1.24 -6.19 1.15
N VAL A 106 0.25 -5.30 1.10
CA VAL A 106 0.45 -3.85 1.25
C VAL A 106 1.01 -3.54 2.64
N ASP A 107 0.42 -4.08 3.70
CA ASP A 107 0.90 -3.88 5.07
C ASP A 107 2.36 -4.30 5.24
N LEU A 108 2.74 -5.48 4.73
CA LEU A 108 4.12 -5.95 4.75
C LEU A 108 5.08 -5.04 3.96
N LEU A 109 4.63 -4.47 2.83
CA LEU A 109 5.43 -3.52 2.07
C LEU A 109 5.69 -2.25 2.87
N LEU A 110 4.66 -1.69 3.51
CA LEU A 110 4.77 -0.50 4.33
C LEU A 110 5.65 -0.73 5.56
N ASP A 111 5.46 -1.86 6.25
CA ASP A 111 6.28 -2.28 7.39
C ASP A 111 7.76 -2.47 7.02
N SER A 112 8.03 -2.88 5.77
CA SER A 112 9.40 -2.99 5.24
C SER A 112 10.04 -1.64 4.88
N GLY A 113 9.30 -0.55 5.01
CA GLY A 113 9.76 0.83 4.76
C GLY A 113 9.49 1.33 3.35
N ARG A 114 8.63 0.66 2.56
CA ARG A 114 8.19 1.20 1.27
C ARG A 114 7.24 2.38 1.48
N GLY A 115 7.39 3.44 0.68
CA GLY A 115 6.48 4.58 0.76
C GLY A 115 5.08 4.17 0.28
N PRO A 116 3.99 4.66 0.90
CA PRO A 116 2.63 4.35 0.46
C PRO A 116 2.37 4.84 -0.97
N GLY A 117 2.93 6.01 -1.33
CA GLY A 117 2.98 6.54 -2.69
C GLY A 117 3.65 5.65 -3.74
N ASP A 118 4.43 4.65 -3.31
CA ASP A 118 5.09 3.70 -4.22
C ASP A 118 4.20 2.50 -4.58
N VAL A 119 3.02 2.38 -3.98
CA VAL A 119 2.15 1.20 -4.07
C VAL A 119 0.86 1.53 -4.81
N LEU A 120 0.55 0.74 -5.83
CA LEU A 120 -0.73 0.72 -6.54
C LEU A 120 -1.39 -0.64 -6.31
N VAL A 121 -2.65 -0.65 -5.88
CA VAL A 121 -3.46 -1.87 -5.76
C VAL A 121 -4.49 -1.90 -6.88
N ILE A 122 -4.59 -3.03 -7.59
CA ILE A 122 -5.57 -3.25 -8.67
C ILE A 122 -6.47 -4.42 -8.31
N THR A 123 -7.78 -4.23 -8.34
CA THR A 123 -8.77 -5.32 -8.19
C THR A 123 -9.35 -5.73 -9.55
N THR A 124 -9.55 -7.02 -9.80
CA THR A 124 -10.15 -7.51 -11.06
C THR A 124 -11.65 -7.79 -10.97
N GLY A 125 -12.18 -7.92 -9.76
CA GLY A 125 -13.58 -8.20 -9.45
C GLY A 125 -14.26 -7.01 -8.80
N GLU A 126 -14.69 -7.17 -7.55
CA GLU A 126 -15.26 -6.06 -6.79
C GLU A 126 -14.18 -5.02 -6.48
N GLN A 127 -14.54 -3.74 -6.56
CA GLN A 127 -13.66 -2.64 -6.21
C GLN A 127 -13.37 -2.62 -4.71
N HIS A 128 -12.14 -2.27 -4.34
CA HIS A 128 -11.73 -2.17 -2.94
C HIS A 128 -12.67 -1.24 -2.13
N PRO A 129 -13.13 -1.63 -0.92
CA PRO A 129 -14.10 -0.86 -0.14
C PRO A 129 -13.69 0.59 0.14
N TRP A 130 -12.39 0.81 0.41
CA TRP A 130 -11.84 2.16 0.56
C TRP A 130 -11.99 3.01 -0.71
N ALA A 131 -11.67 2.46 -1.89
CA ALA A 131 -11.84 3.17 -3.16
C ALA A 131 -13.31 3.51 -3.41
N THR A 132 -14.22 2.57 -3.14
CA THR A 132 -15.67 2.79 -3.24
C THR A 132 -16.13 3.94 -2.34
N HIS A 133 -15.62 4.01 -1.11
CA HIS A 133 -15.94 5.09 -0.17
C HIS A 133 -15.39 6.43 -0.65
N GLU A 134 -14.12 6.50 -1.03
CA GLU A 134 -13.49 7.75 -1.47
C GLU A 134 -14.10 8.30 -2.76
N LEU A 135 -14.40 7.42 -3.72
CA LEU A 135 -15.09 7.79 -4.97
C LEU A 135 -16.49 8.37 -4.71
N SER A 136 -17.14 7.99 -3.61
CA SER A 136 -18.45 8.57 -3.23
C SER A 136 -18.38 10.07 -2.93
N PHE A 137 -17.19 10.59 -2.57
CA PHE A 137 -16.95 12.01 -2.38
C PHE A 137 -16.60 12.75 -3.68
N GLY A 138 -16.32 12.02 -4.77
CA GLY A 138 -16.13 12.56 -6.10
C GLY A 138 -14.90 12.01 -6.82
N GLU A 139 -15.08 11.68 -8.10
CA GLU A 139 -14.01 11.12 -8.93
C GLU A 139 -12.84 12.10 -9.10
N THR A 140 -13.11 13.40 -9.27
CA THR A 140 -12.02 14.39 -9.47
C THR A 140 -11.10 14.48 -8.26
N SER A 141 -11.64 14.52 -7.05
CA SER A 141 -10.84 14.52 -5.81
C SER A 141 -10.08 13.21 -5.64
N TYR A 142 -10.71 12.08 -5.98
CA TYR A 142 -10.08 10.77 -5.88
C TYR A 142 -8.84 10.65 -6.77
N TRP A 143 -8.95 11.04 -8.05
CA TRP A 143 -7.79 11.00 -8.95
C TRP A 143 -6.75 12.08 -8.64
N ALA A 144 -7.11 13.17 -7.97
CA ALA A 144 -6.12 14.10 -7.46
C ALA A 144 -5.23 13.49 -6.36
N GLN A 145 -5.75 12.53 -5.57
CA GLN A 145 -4.93 11.77 -4.61
C GLN A 145 -3.90 10.88 -5.33
N HIS A 146 -4.32 10.26 -6.43
CA HIS A 146 -3.39 9.49 -7.28
C HIS A 146 -2.24 10.36 -7.80
N ASP A 147 -2.56 11.57 -8.28
CA ASP A 147 -1.58 12.50 -8.84
C ASP A 147 -0.66 13.11 -7.78
N ALA A 148 -1.16 13.29 -6.54
CA ALA A 148 -0.35 13.70 -5.39
C ALA A 148 0.71 12.65 -5.03
N GLY A 149 0.36 11.36 -5.14
CA GLY A 149 1.30 10.27 -4.89
C GLY A 149 1.75 10.13 -3.44
N ASP A 150 0.96 10.64 -2.49
CA ASP A 150 1.30 10.63 -1.06
C ASP A 150 0.82 9.36 -0.33
N ASP A 151 -0.13 8.61 -0.91
CA ASP A 151 -0.75 7.44 -0.29
C ASP A 151 -0.86 6.24 -1.25
N VAL A 152 -1.19 5.06 -0.72
CA VAL A 152 -1.53 3.86 -1.50
C VAL A 152 -2.75 4.19 -2.35
N PHE A 153 -2.64 3.93 -3.65
CA PHE A 153 -3.76 4.15 -4.56
C PHE A 153 -4.41 2.82 -4.93
N TYR A 154 -5.74 2.80 -4.96
CA TYR A 154 -6.53 1.63 -5.29
C TYR A 154 -7.23 1.87 -6.63
N ALA A 155 -7.29 0.89 -7.51
CA ALA A 155 -7.95 1.03 -8.79
C ALA A 155 -8.68 -0.26 -9.14
N ASP A 156 -9.82 -0.10 -9.81
CA ASP A 156 -10.41 -1.23 -10.51
C ASP A 156 -9.66 -1.47 -11.84
N ALA A 157 -9.55 -2.72 -12.26
CA ALA A 157 -8.87 -3.11 -13.49
C ALA A 157 -9.39 -2.36 -14.73
N SER A 158 -10.69 -2.02 -14.79
CA SER A 158 -11.28 -1.28 -15.91
C SER A 158 -10.73 0.13 -16.09
N VAL A 159 -10.21 0.75 -15.02
CA VAL A 159 -9.64 2.10 -15.03
C VAL A 159 -8.14 2.13 -14.77
N ALA A 160 -7.50 0.98 -14.57
CA ALA A 160 -6.07 0.87 -14.30
C ALA A 160 -5.18 1.45 -15.43
N SER A 161 -5.72 1.62 -16.65
CA SER A 161 -5.01 2.21 -17.77
C SER A 161 -4.74 3.70 -17.58
N ARG A 162 -5.57 4.38 -16.80
CA ARG A 162 -5.41 5.78 -16.39
C ARG A 162 -4.37 5.96 -15.29
N ALA A 163 -4.11 4.94 -14.47
CA ALA A 163 -3.14 5.02 -13.39
C ALA A 163 -1.72 5.24 -13.94
N THR A 164 -0.90 5.97 -13.19
CA THR A 164 0.53 6.17 -13.45
C THR A 164 1.30 4.96 -12.92
N ALA A 165 2.43 4.64 -13.54
CA ALA A 165 3.29 3.56 -13.06
C ALA A 165 3.83 3.87 -11.65
N ARG A 166 3.89 2.82 -10.81
CA ARG A 166 4.44 2.88 -9.46
C ARG A 166 5.52 1.81 -9.27
N PRO A 167 6.50 1.99 -8.36
CA PRO A 167 7.51 0.98 -8.10
C PRO A 167 6.93 -0.40 -7.78
N VAL A 168 5.80 -0.47 -7.07
CA VAL A 168 5.10 -1.73 -6.76
C VAL A 168 3.64 -1.67 -7.17
N VAL A 169 3.20 -2.74 -7.83
CA VAL A 169 1.78 -2.99 -8.09
C VAL A 169 1.38 -4.29 -7.41
N VAL A 170 0.27 -4.27 -6.68
CA VAL A 170 -0.38 -5.44 -6.08
C VAL A 170 -1.69 -5.67 -6.81
N VAL A 171 -1.91 -6.86 -7.35
CA VAL A 171 -3.13 -7.22 -8.07
C VAL A 171 -3.91 -8.24 -7.24
N ALA A 172 -5.13 -7.90 -6.84
CA ALA A 172 -6.08 -8.85 -6.28
C ALA A 172 -6.95 -9.42 -7.41
N VAL A 173 -6.77 -10.71 -7.72
CA VAL A 173 -7.62 -11.43 -8.69
C VAL A 173 -8.89 -11.92 -7.98
N ASN A 174 -9.65 -10.97 -7.46
CA ASN A 174 -10.77 -11.17 -6.52
C ASN A 174 -12.13 -11.43 -7.20
N GLY A 175 -12.12 -11.92 -8.44
CA GLY A 175 -13.32 -12.16 -9.24
C GLY A 175 -13.14 -11.74 -10.69
N GLY A 176 -14.23 -11.34 -11.33
CA GLY A 176 -14.26 -10.98 -12.75
C GLY A 176 -14.15 -12.19 -13.69
N SER A 177 -14.25 -11.97 -15.00
CA SER A 177 -14.04 -13.02 -16.02
C SER A 177 -12.55 -13.30 -16.22
N ASP A 178 -12.22 -14.47 -16.78
CA ASP A 178 -10.81 -14.78 -17.12
C ASP A 178 -10.25 -13.81 -18.17
N ALA A 179 -11.09 -13.29 -19.06
CA ALA A 179 -10.73 -12.23 -19.99
C ALA A 179 -10.35 -10.93 -19.25
N ALA A 180 -11.12 -10.53 -18.22
CA ALA A 180 -10.78 -9.35 -17.43
C ALA A 180 -9.44 -9.52 -16.70
N ALA A 181 -9.15 -10.71 -16.15
CA ALA A 181 -7.85 -11.00 -15.56
C ALA A 181 -6.71 -11.00 -16.62
N ALA A 182 -7.00 -11.49 -17.83
CA ALA A 182 -6.06 -11.49 -18.96
C ALA A 182 -5.75 -10.09 -19.49
N ASP A 183 -6.70 -9.17 -19.43
CA ASP A 183 -6.47 -7.77 -19.77
C ASP A 183 -5.77 -7.02 -18.62
N ALA A 184 -6.10 -7.35 -17.37
CA ALA A 184 -5.56 -6.67 -16.19
C ALA A 184 -4.08 -6.98 -15.93
N LEU A 185 -3.63 -8.23 -16.08
CA LEU A 185 -2.26 -8.62 -15.73
C LEU A 185 -1.18 -7.94 -16.60
N PRO A 186 -1.29 -7.86 -17.94
CA PRO A 186 -0.36 -7.11 -18.78
C PRO A 186 -0.37 -5.62 -18.46
N LEU A 187 -1.52 -5.06 -18.11
CA LEU A 187 -1.64 -3.67 -17.73
C LEU A 187 -0.96 -3.40 -16.39
N ALA A 188 -1.16 -4.26 -15.39
CA ALA A 188 -0.48 -4.20 -14.11
C ALA A 188 1.04 -4.33 -14.27
N MET A 189 1.49 -5.22 -15.17
CA MET A 189 2.90 -5.35 -15.55
C MET A 189 3.48 -4.03 -16.07
N ALA A 190 2.74 -3.34 -16.95
CA ALA A 190 3.14 -2.06 -17.52
C ALA A 190 3.08 -0.89 -16.51
N ARG A 191 2.43 -1.08 -15.36
CA ARG A 191 2.39 -0.11 -14.25
C ARG A 191 3.40 -0.42 -13.16
N ALA A 192 3.94 -1.63 -13.09
CA ALA A 192 4.94 -2.05 -12.12
C ALA A 192 6.35 -1.66 -12.56
N GLY A 193 6.99 -0.76 -11.81
CA GLY A 193 8.35 -0.31 -12.09
C GLY A 193 9.43 -1.28 -11.60
N ALA A 194 9.17 -2.04 -10.54
CA ALA A 194 10.15 -2.97 -9.96
C ALA A 194 9.54 -4.30 -9.49
N LEU A 195 8.32 -4.28 -8.93
CA LEU A 195 7.67 -5.47 -8.37
C LEU A 195 6.18 -5.50 -8.74
N LEU A 196 5.73 -6.65 -9.21
CA LEU A 196 4.33 -7.01 -9.37
C LEU A 196 4.02 -8.16 -8.42
N ILE A 197 3.13 -7.93 -7.45
CA ILE A 197 2.57 -8.99 -6.59
C ILE A 197 1.19 -9.33 -7.12
N VAL A 198 0.91 -10.60 -7.35
CA VAL A 198 -0.41 -11.08 -7.78
C VAL A 198 -0.97 -11.98 -6.69
N CYS A 199 -2.11 -11.60 -6.13
CA CYS A 199 -2.85 -12.34 -5.12
C CYS A 199 -4.06 -13.01 -5.77
N GLY A 200 -4.16 -14.34 -5.71
CA GLY A 200 -5.29 -15.07 -6.29
C GLY A 200 -4.97 -16.52 -6.63
N ASP A 201 -5.89 -17.16 -7.36
CA ASP A 201 -5.79 -18.59 -7.67
C ASP A 201 -4.61 -18.87 -8.63
N PRO A 202 -3.62 -19.67 -8.22
CA PRO A 202 -2.44 -19.94 -9.06
C PRO A 202 -2.78 -20.59 -10.40
N GLN A 203 -3.79 -21.45 -10.46
CA GLN A 203 -4.15 -22.14 -11.71
C GLN A 203 -4.73 -21.15 -12.71
N ARG A 204 -5.63 -20.28 -12.24
CA ARG A 204 -6.24 -19.20 -13.01
C ARG A 204 -5.18 -18.22 -13.53
N ILE A 205 -4.30 -17.75 -12.64
CA ILE A 205 -3.24 -16.79 -12.98
C ILE A 205 -2.26 -17.40 -13.99
N ASN A 206 -1.83 -18.65 -13.79
CA ASN A 206 -0.91 -19.32 -14.72
C ASN A 206 -1.57 -19.62 -16.07
N SER A 207 -2.86 -19.95 -16.08
CA SER A 207 -3.62 -20.12 -17.32
C SER A 207 -3.63 -18.84 -18.15
N VAL A 208 -3.88 -17.71 -17.50
CA VAL A 208 -3.88 -16.39 -18.14
C VAL A 208 -2.49 -15.98 -18.62
N LEU A 209 -1.46 -16.14 -17.78
CA LEU A 209 -0.08 -15.80 -18.15
C LEU A 209 0.46 -16.72 -19.27
N GLY A 210 0.04 -17.99 -19.30
CA GLY A 210 0.43 -18.96 -20.31
C GLY A 210 -0.35 -18.84 -21.63
N ALA A 211 -1.55 -18.24 -21.62
CA ALA A 211 -2.34 -17.99 -22.82
C ALA A 211 -1.84 -16.78 -23.64
N GLY A 212 -0.97 -15.94 -23.06
CA GLY A 212 -0.38 -14.77 -23.71
C GLY A 212 1.01 -14.99 -24.34
N VAL A 213 1.51 -16.23 -24.39
CA VAL A 213 2.82 -16.61 -24.96
C VAL A 213 2.67 -17.41 -26.25
#